data_AF-A0A9E6WF93-F1
#
_entry.id   AF-A0A9E6WF93-F1
#
_cell.length_a   1.000
_cell.length_b   1.000
_cell.length_c   1.000
_cell.angle_alpha   90.00
_cell.angle_beta   90.00
_cell.angle_gamma   90.00
#
_symmetry.space_group_name_H-M   'P 1'
#
loop_
_entity.id
_entity.type
_entity.pdbx_description
1 polymer ?
#
loop_
_entity_poly.entity_id
_entity_poly.type
_entity_poly.pdbx_seq_one_letter_code
_entity_poly.pdbx_strand_id
1 'polypeptide(L)'
;MAEPLIRVENLWRRFDVSKPWLNRVIEREDRQFLTAVADVSFEIGKGETFALVGESGSGKSTIAKMIVGLIGASQGRILFDGQDMTAMAPAELRALRRRFQMIFQDPFASLNPRWRVGDIIAEPMRTFGLASGEEAAREVGRLLDTVGLSAKDAEKFPHEFSGGQRQRIAIARALSSKPEFIVCDEPTSALDVSVQAQILNLMRDLQD
;
A
#
# COMPACT_ATOMS: atom_id res chain seq x y z
N MET A 1 -13.67 -22.48 -11.64
CA MET A 1 -12.52 -21.68 -11.18
C MET A 1 -13.04 -20.70 -10.15
N ALA A 2 -12.33 -20.52 -9.04
CA ALA A 2 -12.70 -19.49 -8.06
C ALA A 2 -12.55 -18.11 -8.71
N GLU A 3 -13.43 -17.15 -8.38
CA GLU A 3 -13.28 -15.78 -8.87
C GLU A 3 -12.01 -15.13 -8.28
N PRO A 4 -11.27 -14.35 -9.09
CA PRO A 4 -10.08 -13.67 -8.61
C PRO A 4 -10.47 -12.57 -7.60
N LEU A 5 -9.60 -12.35 -6.62
CA LEU A 5 -9.75 -11.25 -5.67
C LEU A 5 -9.49 -9.91 -6.35
N ILE A 6 -8.45 -9.83 -7.18
CA ILE A 6 -8.12 -8.66 -7.98
C ILE A 6 -8.18 -9.03 -9.45
N ARG A 7 -8.84 -8.21 -10.26
CA ARG A 7 -8.76 -8.26 -11.72
C ARG A 7 -8.40 -6.89 -12.26
N VAL A 8 -7.34 -6.84 -13.06
CA VAL A 8 -6.88 -5.66 -13.77
C VAL A 8 -7.14 -5.87 -15.26
N GLU A 9 -7.87 -4.96 -15.89
CA GLU A 9 -8.28 -5.06 -17.29
C GLU A 9 -7.84 -3.82 -18.08
N ASN A 10 -7.02 -4.03 -19.11
CA ASN A 10 -6.57 -3.03 -20.08
C ASN A 10 -6.15 -1.72 -19.41
N LEU A 11 -5.31 -1.80 -18.38
CA LEU A 11 -4.97 -0.67 -17.53
C LEU A 11 -3.98 0.26 -18.21
N TRP A 12 -4.29 1.55 -18.23
CA TRP A 12 -3.40 2.60 -18.73
C TRP A 12 -3.20 3.70 -17.71
N ARG A 13 -2.01 4.31 -17.72
CA ARG A 13 -1.73 5.56 -17.01
C ARG A 13 -0.83 6.46 -17.82
N ARG A 14 -1.32 7.66 -18.11
CA ARG A 14 -0.56 8.76 -18.70
C ARG A 14 -0.49 9.93 -17.72
N PHE A 15 0.68 10.54 -17.60
CA PHE A 15 0.91 11.75 -16.82
C PHE A 15 1.11 12.93 -17.76
N ASP A 16 0.41 14.04 -17.51
CA ASP A 16 0.65 15.30 -18.19
C ASP A 16 1.94 15.90 -17.63
N VAL A 17 2.98 15.96 -18.46
CA VAL A 17 4.31 16.51 -18.13
C VAL A 17 4.55 17.81 -18.89
N SER A 18 3.48 18.43 -19.41
CA SER A 18 3.56 19.69 -20.13
C SER A 18 4.03 20.82 -19.23
N LYS A 19 4.67 21.82 -19.85
CA LYS A 19 4.91 23.11 -19.21
C LYS A 19 3.59 23.75 -18.73
N PRO A 20 3.65 24.65 -17.72
CA PRO A 20 2.51 25.45 -17.31
C PRO A 20 1.83 26.12 -18.51
N TRP A 21 0.51 26.26 -18.44
CA TRP A 21 -0.32 26.66 -19.57
C TRP A 21 0.14 27.96 -20.25
N LEU A 22 0.62 28.94 -19.46
CA LEU A 22 1.06 30.24 -19.94
C LEU A 22 2.26 30.10 -20.87
N ASN A 23 3.29 29.34 -20.45
CA ASN A 23 4.48 29.09 -21.25
C ASN A 23 4.12 28.30 -22.50
N ARG A 24 3.23 27.30 -22.38
CA ARG A 24 2.78 26.48 -23.51
C ARG A 24 2.10 27.30 -24.61
N VAL A 25 1.27 28.28 -24.23
CA VAL A 25 0.58 29.16 -25.20
C VAL A 25 1.55 30.15 -25.86
N ILE A 26 2.48 30.71 -25.10
CA ILE A 26 3.49 31.65 -25.62
C ILE A 26 4.43 30.94 -26.60
N GLU A 27 4.89 29.74 -26.25
CA GLU A 27 5.86 28.95 -27.02
C GLU A 27 5.19 28.08 -28.10
N ARG A 28 3.84 28.05 -28.16
CA ARG A 28 3.04 27.22 -29.07
C ARG A 28 3.43 25.73 -29.03
N GLU A 29 3.68 25.22 -27.83
CA GLU A 29 4.02 23.81 -27.62
C GLU A 29 2.76 22.96 -27.42
N ASP A 30 2.78 21.72 -27.90
CA ASP A 30 1.71 20.75 -27.64
C ASP A 30 1.80 20.18 -26.22
N ARG A 31 0.72 19.54 -25.77
CA ARG A 31 0.77 18.80 -24.50
C ARG A 31 1.71 17.60 -24.63
N GLN A 32 2.56 17.43 -23.63
CA GLN A 32 3.43 16.27 -23.52
C GLN A 32 2.87 15.31 -22.48
N PHE A 33 2.75 14.04 -22.86
CA PHE A 33 2.29 12.98 -21.98
C PHE A 33 3.36 11.91 -21.84
N LEU A 34 3.65 11.54 -20.60
CA LEU A 34 4.45 10.38 -20.27
C LEU A 34 3.52 9.18 -20.04
N THR A 35 3.68 8.13 -20.84
CA THR A 35 2.95 6.87 -20.63
C THR A 35 3.72 6.02 -19.63
N ALA A 36 3.19 5.89 -18.41
CA ALA A 36 3.80 5.11 -17.34
C ALA A 36 3.30 3.66 -17.31
N VAL A 37 2.08 3.42 -17.77
CA VAL A 37 1.47 2.08 -17.88
C VAL A 37 0.67 2.03 -19.18
N ALA A 38 0.86 0.97 -19.96
CA ALA A 38 0.21 0.76 -21.24
C ALA A 38 -0.33 -0.67 -21.33
N ASP A 39 -1.66 -0.79 -21.42
CA ASP A 39 -2.40 -2.03 -21.69
C ASP A 39 -2.01 -3.23 -20.82
N VAL A 40 -2.04 -3.03 -19.50
CA VAL A 40 -1.71 -4.11 -18.55
C VAL A 40 -2.99 -4.82 -18.10
N SER A 41 -2.99 -6.15 -18.17
CA SER A 41 -4.08 -7.00 -17.66
C SER A 41 -3.53 -8.20 -16.91
N PHE A 42 -4.10 -8.51 -15.75
CA PHE A 42 -3.78 -9.70 -14.95
C PHE A 42 -4.83 -9.94 -13.86
N GLU A 43 -4.81 -11.13 -13.26
CA GLU A 43 -5.68 -11.53 -12.16
C GLU A 43 -4.84 -11.99 -10.97
N ILE A 44 -5.37 -11.81 -9.75
CA ILE A 44 -4.79 -12.32 -8.51
C ILE A 44 -5.89 -13.01 -7.71
N GLY A 45 -5.71 -14.29 -7.40
CA GLY A 45 -6.61 -15.11 -6.60
C GLY A 45 -6.53 -14.80 -5.09
N LYS A 46 -7.52 -15.27 -4.34
CA LYS A 46 -7.48 -15.25 -2.86
C LYS A 46 -6.37 -16.19 -2.38
N GLY A 47 -5.55 -15.73 -1.45
CA GLY A 47 -4.40 -16.49 -0.94
C GLY A 47 -3.32 -16.73 -2.01
N GLU A 48 -3.26 -15.91 -3.06
CA GLU A 48 -2.18 -15.94 -4.05
C GLU A 48 -1.14 -14.86 -3.73
N THR A 49 0.14 -15.22 -3.81
CA THR A 49 1.23 -14.24 -3.81
C THR A 49 1.64 -13.94 -5.26
N PHE A 50 1.24 -12.76 -5.74
CA PHE A 50 1.57 -12.28 -7.08
C PHE A 50 2.78 -11.33 -7.03
N ALA A 51 3.78 -11.57 -7.88
CA ALA A 51 4.97 -10.74 -7.98
C ALA A 51 5.02 -9.99 -9.33
N LEU A 52 5.04 -8.66 -9.27
CA LEU A 52 5.28 -7.80 -10.44
C LEU A 52 6.74 -7.39 -10.48
N VAL A 53 7.49 -7.91 -11.46
CA VAL A 53 8.93 -7.65 -11.63
C VAL A 53 9.22 -6.83 -12.89
N GLY A 54 10.31 -6.08 -12.86
CA GLY A 54 10.75 -5.24 -13.98
C GLY A 54 11.77 -4.20 -13.55
N GLU A 55 12.43 -3.58 -14.52
CA GLU A 55 13.48 -2.58 -14.28
C GLU A 55 12.98 -1.31 -13.56
N SER A 56 13.89 -0.53 -12.99
CA SER A 56 13.54 0.77 -12.40
C SER A 56 12.85 1.66 -13.45
N GLY A 57 11.76 2.32 -13.07
CA GLY A 57 10.98 3.16 -13.99
C GLY A 57 9.99 2.41 -14.89
N SER A 58 9.88 1.09 -14.83
CA SER A 58 8.95 0.30 -15.68
C SER A 58 7.45 0.44 -15.34
N GLY A 59 7.08 1.28 -14.37
CA GLY A 59 5.69 1.53 -14.00
C GLY A 59 5.10 0.67 -12.87
N LYS A 60 5.90 -0.21 -12.23
CA LYS A 60 5.44 -1.10 -11.13
C LYS A 60 4.75 -0.36 -9.99
N SER A 61 5.42 0.65 -9.42
CA SER A 61 4.85 1.46 -8.33
C SER A 61 3.63 2.25 -8.78
N THR A 62 3.54 2.62 -10.07
CA THR A 62 2.33 3.25 -10.64
C THR A 62 1.17 2.27 -10.65
N ILE A 63 1.38 1.02 -11.07
CA ILE A 63 0.37 -0.05 -11.04
C ILE A 63 -0.07 -0.31 -9.59
N ALA A 64 0.87 -0.50 -8.67
CA ALA A 64 0.59 -0.71 -7.25
C ALA A 64 -0.30 0.40 -6.66
N LYS A 65 0.04 1.67 -6.91
CA LYS A 65 -0.73 2.83 -6.46
C LYS A 65 -2.11 2.95 -7.11
N MET A 66 -2.26 2.47 -8.36
CA MET A 66 -3.58 2.42 -9.00
C MET A 66 -4.47 1.37 -8.36
N ILE A 67 -3.93 0.18 -8.04
CA ILE A 67 -4.69 -0.91 -7.41
C ILE A 67 -5.27 -0.48 -6.06
N VAL A 68 -4.51 0.26 -5.24
CA VAL A 68 -4.99 0.77 -3.95
C VAL A 68 -5.78 2.09 -4.05
N GLY A 69 -6.03 2.58 -5.27
CA GLY A 69 -6.80 3.79 -5.51
C GLY A 69 -6.13 5.08 -5.00
N LEU A 70 -4.80 5.14 -4.98
CA LEU A 70 -4.03 6.36 -4.73
C LEU A 70 -3.81 7.18 -6.01
N ILE A 71 -3.77 6.51 -7.16
CA ILE A 71 -3.70 7.12 -8.48
C ILE A 71 -4.84 6.57 -9.33
N GLY A 72 -5.59 7.42 -10.03
CA GLY A 72 -6.63 6.97 -10.95
C GLY A 72 -6.06 6.42 -12.25
N ALA A 73 -6.67 5.38 -12.81
CA ALA A 73 -6.36 4.92 -14.16
C ALA A 73 -6.75 5.97 -15.20
N SER A 74 -5.98 6.08 -16.29
CA SER A 74 -6.38 6.87 -17.45
C SER A 74 -7.38 6.12 -18.33
N GLN A 75 -7.25 4.79 -18.41
CA GLN A 75 -8.16 3.85 -19.08
C GLN A 75 -8.07 2.48 -18.39
N GLY A 76 -9.03 1.62 -18.64
CA GLY A 76 -9.10 0.28 -18.05
C GLY A 76 -9.87 0.26 -16.74
N ARG A 77 -9.93 -0.93 -16.13
CA ARG A 77 -10.68 -1.21 -14.90
C ARG A 77 -9.84 -1.99 -13.91
N ILE A 78 -10.16 -1.81 -12.64
CA ILE A 78 -9.61 -2.56 -11.51
C ILE A 78 -10.80 -3.03 -10.71
N LEU A 79 -10.99 -4.35 -10.67
CA LEU A 79 -12.05 -4.98 -9.91
C LEU A 79 -11.46 -5.61 -8.65
N PHE A 80 -12.13 -5.39 -7.53
CA PHE A 80 -11.84 -6.04 -6.25
C PHE A 80 -13.05 -6.84 -5.84
N ASP A 81 -12.91 -8.16 -5.74
CA ASP A 81 -13.99 -9.08 -5.36
C ASP A 81 -15.25 -8.86 -6.24
N GLY A 82 -15.01 -8.70 -7.55
CA GLY A 82 -16.04 -8.42 -8.57
C GLY A 82 -16.52 -6.97 -8.66
N GLN A 83 -16.10 -6.07 -7.76
CA GLN A 83 -16.55 -4.67 -7.74
C GLN A 83 -15.55 -3.74 -8.44
N ASP A 84 -15.99 -2.99 -9.45
CA ASP A 84 -15.14 -2.04 -10.18
C ASP A 84 -14.81 -0.81 -9.32
N MET A 85 -13.55 -0.72 -8.88
CA MET A 85 -13.03 0.36 -8.05
C MET A 85 -12.79 1.65 -8.81
N THR A 86 -12.64 1.60 -10.14
CA THR A 86 -12.28 2.77 -10.95
C THR A 86 -13.42 3.76 -11.09
N ALA A 87 -14.66 3.29 -10.95
CA ALA A 87 -15.88 4.08 -11.04
C ALA A 87 -16.50 4.42 -9.67
N MET A 88 -15.93 3.93 -8.56
CA MET A 88 -16.50 4.12 -7.22
C MET A 88 -16.47 5.56 -6.75
N ALA A 89 -17.51 5.97 -6.02
CA ALA A 89 -17.50 7.23 -5.30
C ALA A 89 -16.43 7.19 -4.18
N PRO A 90 -15.84 8.34 -3.79
CA PRO A 90 -14.83 8.37 -2.74
C PRO A 90 -15.26 7.79 -1.39
N ALA A 91 -16.57 7.80 -1.08
CA ALA A 91 -17.11 7.20 0.14
C ALA A 91 -17.08 5.66 0.08
N GLU A 92 -17.48 5.07 -1.05
CA GLU A 92 -17.47 3.62 -1.26
C GLU A 92 -16.03 3.09 -1.27
N LEU A 93 -15.13 3.80 -1.95
CA LEU A 93 -13.71 3.46 -1.98
C LEU A 93 -13.08 3.51 -0.58
N ARG A 94 -13.51 4.45 0.29
CA ARG A 94 -13.06 4.50 1.69
C ARG A 94 -13.48 3.27 2.49
N ALA A 95 -14.71 2.77 2.30
CA ALA A 95 -15.15 1.55 2.95
C ALA A 95 -14.36 0.33 2.46
N LEU A 96 -14.08 0.28 1.15
CA LEU A 96 -13.32 -0.81 0.55
C LEU A 96 -11.83 -0.81 0.96
N ARG A 97 -11.23 0.36 1.20
CA ARG A 97 -9.85 0.51 1.70
C ARG A 97 -9.59 -0.18 3.03
N ARG A 98 -10.60 -0.57 3.81
CA ARG A 98 -10.37 -1.45 4.97
C ARG A 98 -9.88 -2.83 4.54
N ARG A 99 -10.40 -3.35 3.42
CA ARG A 99 -10.14 -4.71 2.92
C ARG A 99 -8.79 -4.83 2.21
N PHE A 100 -8.12 -3.73 1.89
CA PHE A 100 -6.78 -3.76 1.31
C PHE A 100 -5.86 -2.68 1.85
N GLN A 101 -4.59 -3.00 2.07
CA GLN A 101 -3.59 -2.06 2.58
C GLN A 101 -2.34 -2.01 1.70
N MET A 102 -1.56 -0.96 1.87
CA MET A 102 -0.29 -0.78 1.17
C MET A 102 0.86 -0.66 2.16
N ILE A 103 1.94 -1.40 1.89
CA ILE A 103 3.25 -1.20 2.51
C ILE A 103 4.11 -0.46 1.49
N PHE A 104 4.52 0.77 1.84
CA PHE A 104 5.29 1.64 0.96
C PHE A 104 6.79 1.32 1.00
N GLN A 105 7.49 1.70 -0.06
CA GLN A 105 8.94 1.56 -0.23
C GLN A 105 9.74 2.28 0.86
N ASP A 106 9.34 3.51 1.20
CA ASP A 106 9.97 4.31 2.25
C ASP A 106 9.12 4.32 3.53
N PRO A 107 9.47 3.51 4.55
CA PRO A 107 8.76 3.54 5.81
C PRO A 107 8.85 4.91 6.50
N PHE A 108 9.94 5.67 6.28
CA PHE A 108 10.16 6.97 6.90
C PHE A 108 9.12 8.00 6.48
N ALA A 109 8.83 8.06 5.18
CA ALA A 109 7.79 8.93 4.64
C ALA A 109 6.36 8.47 5.00
N SER A 110 6.16 7.19 5.28
CA SER A 110 4.83 6.61 5.53
C SER A 110 4.37 6.71 6.99
N LEU A 111 5.29 6.87 7.94
CA LEU A 111 5.00 6.96 9.38
C LEU A 111 5.00 8.43 9.83
N ASN A 112 3.97 8.84 10.57
CA ASN A 112 3.94 10.20 11.11
C ASN A 112 4.95 10.31 12.28
N PRO A 113 6.04 11.10 12.16
CA PRO A 113 7.10 11.14 13.16
C PRO A 113 6.66 11.78 14.49
N ARG A 114 5.50 12.46 14.50
CA ARG A 114 4.95 13.15 15.68
C ARG A 114 4.04 12.25 16.52
N TRP A 115 3.73 11.05 16.03
CA TRP A 115 2.85 10.11 16.72
C TRP A 115 3.68 9.00 17.35
N ARG A 116 3.20 8.46 18.46
CA ARG A 116 3.79 7.25 19.04
C ARG A 116 3.46 6.05 18.15
N VAL A 117 4.31 5.04 18.19
CA VAL A 117 4.14 3.80 17.41
C VAL A 117 2.79 3.15 17.68
N GLY A 118 2.35 3.13 18.93
CA GLY A 118 1.04 2.60 19.28
C GLY A 118 -0.12 3.34 18.61
N ASP A 119 -0.05 4.67 18.52
CA ASP A 119 -1.07 5.45 17.82
C ASP A 119 -1.04 5.24 16.31
N ILE A 120 0.16 5.09 15.74
CA ILE A 120 0.32 4.82 14.30
C ILE A 120 -0.29 3.47 13.93
N ILE A 121 -0.05 2.43 14.73
CA ILE A 121 -0.60 1.08 14.49
C ILE A 121 -2.12 1.07 14.79
N ALA A 122 -2.58 1.81 15.79
CA ALA A 122 -4.00 1.91 16.13
C ALA A 122 -4.82 2.77 15.15
N GLU A 123 -4.18 3.64 14.36
CA GLU A 123 -4.87 4.58 13.48
C GLU A 123 -5.86 3.89 12.52
N PRO A 124 -5.48 2.85 11.74
CA PRO A 124 -6.44 2.17 10.87
C PRO A 124 -7.60 1.53 11.64
N MET A 125 -7.34 0.96 12.82
CA MET A 125 -8.39 0.38 13.66
C MET A 125 -9.42 1.42 14.09
N ARG A 126 -8.96 2.60 14.52
CA ARG A 126 -9.83 3.72 14.92
C ARG A 126 -10.57 4.29 13.72
N THR A 127 -9.86 4.51 12.61
CA THR A 127 -10.40 5.09 11.37
C THR A 127 -11.50 4.23 10.76
N PHE A 128 -11.38 2.90 10.82
CA PHE A 128 -12.37 1.96 10.31
C PHE A 128 -13.37 1.44 11.37
N GLY A 129 -13.31 1.95 12.61
CA GLY A 129 -14.21 1.55 13.69
C GLY A 129 -14.07 0.08 14.12
N LEU A 130 -12.86 -0.48 14.06
CA LEU A 130 -12.57 -1.89 14.35
C LEU A 130 -12.28 -2.16 15.82
N ALA A 131 -11.61 -1.22 16.47
CA ALA A 131 -11.25 -1.29 17.88
C ALA A 131 -10.97 0.12 18.41
N SER A 132 -11.18 0.31 19.70
CA SER A 132 -10.85 1.56 20.39
C SER A 132 -10.42 1.30 21.84
N GLY A 133 -9.85 2.33 22.49
CA GLY A 133 -9.45 2.25 23.90
C GLY A 133 -8.52 1.07 24.20
N GLU A 134 -8.87 0.29 25.22
CA GLU A 134 -8.07 -0.85 25.69
C GLU A 134 -7.98 -1.98 24.65
N GLU A 135 -9.04 -2.21 23.87
CA GLU A 135 -9.05 -3.23 22.83
C GLU A 135 -8.00 -2.93 21.75
N ALA A 136 -7.96 -1.67 21.29
CA ALA A 136 -6.96 -1.23 20.33
C ALA A 136 -5.53 -1.32 20.92
N ALA A 137 -5.34 -0.95 22.18
CA ALA A 137 -4.03 -1.05 22.83
C ALA A 137 -3.53 -2.50 22.93
N ARG A 138 -4.43 -3.44 23.25
CA ARG A 138 -4.11 -4.87 23.31
C ARG A 138 -3.73 -5.42 21.94
N GLU A 139 -4.48 -5.05 20.90
CA GLU A 139 -4.20 -5.49 19.53
C GLU A 139 -2.89 -4.88 18.99
N VAL A 140 -2.59 -3.62 19.32
CA VAL A 140 -1.29 -3.00 19.04
C VAL A 140 -0.15 -3.82 19.65
N GLY A 141 -0.26 -4.20 20.92
CA GLY A 141 0.74 -5.04 21.58
C GLY A 141 0.96 -6.37 20.86
N ARG A 142 -0.15 -7.06 20.53
CA ARG A 142 -0.11 -8.32 19.78
C ARG A 142 0.57 -8.17 18.41
N LEU A 143 0.26 -7.09 17.68
CA LEU A 143 0.84 -6.81 16.37
C LEU A 143 2.33 -6.47 16.46
N LEU A 144 2.76 -5.73 17.48
CA LEU A 144 4.18 -5.47 17.74
C LEU A 144 4.93 -6.79 18.00
N ASP A 145 4.40 -7.65 18.87
CA ASP A 145 5.00 -8.96 19.14
C ASP A 145 5.03 -9.83 17.88
N THR A 146 3.97 -9.81 17.07
CA THR A 146 3.88 -10.53 15.78
C THR A 146 5.00 -10.11 14.82
N VAL A 147 5.36 -8.83 14.79
CA VAL A 147 6.48 -8.33 13.97
C VAL A 147 7.83 -8.39 14.71
N GLY A 148 7.91 -9.04 15.86
CA GLY A 148 9.16 -9.21 16.61
C GLY A 148 9.67 -7.92 17.28
N LEU A 149 8.77 -7.01 17.63
CA LEU A 149 9.01 -5.85 18.51
C LEU A 149 8.33 -6.10 19.86
N SER A 150 8.72 -5.37 20.90
CA SER A 150 8.06 -5.52 22.20
C SER A 150 6.76 -4.73 22.22
N ALA A 151 5.69 -5.25 22.83
CA ALA A 151 4.50 -4.44 23.14
C ALA A 151 4.82 -3.10 23.85
N LYS A 152 5.90 -3.03 24.65
CA LYS A 152 6.35 -1.79 25.31
C LYS A 152 6.85 -0.72 24.33
N ASP A 153 7.24 -1.12 23.13
CA ASP A 153 7.69 -0.22 22.06
C ASP A 153 6.56 0.66 21.53
N ALA A 154 5.30 0.37 21.86
CA ALA A 154 4.14 1.20 21.53
C ALA A 154 4.27 2.65 22.05
N GLU A 155 4.98 2.86 23.15
CA GLU A 155 5.19 4.19 23.72
C GLU A 155 6.26 5.00 22.98
N LYS A 156 7.12 4.37 22.18
CA LYS A 156 8.22 5.05 21.49
C LYS A 156 7.73 5.79 20.25
N PHE A 157 8.54 6.71 19.76
CA PHE A 157 8.36 7.41 18.49
C PHE A 157 9.15 6.73 17.37
N PRO A 158 8.73 6.87 16.10
CA PRO A 158 9.41 6.26 14.96
C PRO A 158 10.92 6.54 14.88
N HIS A 159 11.36 7.73 15.28
CA HIS A 159 12.77 8.13 15.20
C HIS A 159 13.70 7.32 16.14
N GLU A 160 13.15 6.61 17.12
CA GLU A 160 13.88 5.76 18.08
C GLU A 160 14.19 4.37 17.53
N PHE A 161 13.74 4.04 16.32
CA PHE A 161 13.87 2.72 15.69
C PHE A 161 14.85 2.73 14.51
N SER A 162 15.47 1.58 14.25
CA SER A 162 16.23 1.36 13.01
C SER A 162 15.33 1.32 11.78
N GLY A 163 15.90 1.41 10.57
CA GLY A 163 15.13 1.30 9.32
C GLY A 163 14.30 0.01 9.22
N GLY A 164 14.90 -1.13 9.58
CA GLY A 164 14.21 -2.42 9.62
C GLY A 164 13.07 -2.48 10.62
N GLN A 165 13.27 -1.95 11.82
CA GLN A 165 12.20 -1.89 12.83
C GLN A 165 11.05 -0.99 12.39
N ARG A 166 11.33 0.13 11.70
CA ARG A 166 10.28 0.99 11.11
C ARG A 166 9.49 0.28 10.01
N GLN A 167 10.15 -0.53 9.18
CA GLN A 167 9.43 -1.35 8.20
C GLN A 167 8.47 -2.33 8.88
N ARG A 168 8.90 -2.94 9.98
CA ARG A 168 8.03 -3.82 10.78
C ARG A 168 6.85 -3.08 11.40
N ILE A 169 7.06 -1.85 11.86
CA ILE A 169 5.97 -0.98 12.31
C ILE A 169 4.99 -0.68 11.17
N ALA A 170 5.49 -0.41 9.95
CA ALA A 170 4.63 -0.19 8.78
C ALA A 170 3.81 -1.44 8.42
N ILE A 171 4.41 -2.64 8.52
CA ILE A 171 3.71 -3.92 8.35
C ILE A 171 2.63 -4.10 9.43
N ALA A 172 2.97 -3.91 10.71
CA ALA A 172 2.03 -4.00 11.82
C ALA A 172 0.84 -3.04 11.64
N ARG A 173 1.10 -1.81 11.17
CA ARG A 173 0.05 -0.84 10.84
C ARG A 173 -0.85 -1.35 9.71
N ALA A 174 -0.31 -1.89 8.63
CA ALA A 174 -1.13 -2.43 7.54
C ALA A 174 -2.01 -3.59 8.06
N LEU A 175 -1.45 -4.48 8.86
CA LEU A 175 -2.16 -5.64 9.41
C LEU A 175 -3.24 -5.27 10.43
N SER A 176 -3.17 -4.10 11.06
CA SER A 176 -4.13 -3.71 12.11
C SER A 176 -5.57 -3.58 11.60
N SER A 177 -5.74 -3.33 10.29
CA SER A 177 -7.06 -3.31 9.65
C SER A 177 -7.63 -4.70 9.29
N LYS A 178 -6.85 -5.77 9.49
CA LYS A 178 -7.13 -7.15 9.05
C LYS A 178 -7.52 -7.21 7.56
N PRO A 179 -6.63 -6.75 6.65
CA PRO A 179 -6.95 -6.67 5.24
C PRO A 179 -7.01 -8.06 4.60
N GLU A 180 -7.80 -8.19 3.54
CA GLU A 180 -7.85 -9.36 2.66
C GLU A 180 -6.77 -9.31 1.57
N PHE A 181 -6.21 -8.13 1.31
CA PHE A 181 -5.18 -7.91 0.28
C PHE A 181 -4.14 -6.90 0.74
N ILE A 182 -2.86 -7.18 0.51
CA ILE A 182 -1.77 -6.27 0.84
C ILE A 182 -0.92 -6.04 -0.41
N VAL A 183 -0.73 -4.76 -0.76
CA VAL A 183 0.18 -4.34 -1.82
C VAL A 183 1.50 -3.94 -1.20
N CYS A 184 2.58 -4.58 -1.63
CA CYS A 184 3.93 -4.29 -1.18
C CYS A 184 4.72 -3.61 -2.31
N ASP A 185 5.00 -2.32 -2.17
CA ASP A 185 5.83 -1.57 -3.13
C ASP A 185 7.27 -1.58 -2.64
N GLU A 186 8.06 -2.55 -3.11
CA GLU A 186 9.46 -2.77 -2.71
C GLU A 186 9.68 -2.78 -1.18
N PRO A 187 8.97 -3.64 -0.42
CA PRO A 187 8.95 -3.60 1.04
C PRO A 187 10.30 -3.98 1.69
N THR A 188 11.26 -4.46 0.90
CA THR A 188 12.54 -5.02 1.34
C THR A 188 13.75 -4.25 0.82
N SER A 189 13.59 -3.30 -0.11
CA SER A 189 14.71 -2.71 -0.85
C SER A 189 15.71 -1.94 0.02
N ALA A 190 15.26 -1.36 1.14
CA ALA A 190 16.09 -0.60 2.08
C ALA A 190 16.63 -1.44 3.26
N LEU A 191 16.48 -2.77 3.22
CA LEU A 191 16.76 -3.66 4.36
C LEU A 191 17.91 -4.62 4.09
N ASP A 192 18.61 -4.99 5.16
CA ASP A 192 19.61 -6.05 5.11
C ASP A 192 18.95 -7.42 4.83
N VAL A 193 19.71 -8.33 4.21
CA VAL A 193 19.23 -9.64 3.75
C VAL A 193 18.58 -10.46 4.87
N SER A 194 19.08 -10.35 6.10
CA SER A 194 18.54 -11.10 7.24
C SER A 194 17.14 -10.60 7.64
N VAL A 195 16.93 -9.28 7.64
CA VAL A 195 15.62 -8.68 7.92
C VAL A 195 14.64 -8.90 6.77
N GLN A 196 15.10 -8.88 5.51
CA GLN A 196 14.25 -9.21 4.36
C GLN A 196 13.63 -10.62 4.48
N ALA A 197 14.45 -11.62 4.81
CA ALA A 197 13.97 -13.00 4.98
C ALA A 197 12.95 -13.11 6.12
N GLN A 198 13.16 -12.40 7.23
CA GLN A 198 12.22 -12.38 8.36
C GLN A 198 10.88 -11.75 7.99
N ILE A 199 10.88 -10.67 7.22
CA ILE A 199 9.64 -10.04 6.72
C ILE A 199 8.91 -10.96 5.75
N LEU A 200 9.61 -11.61 4.82
CA LEU A 200 8.99 -12.53 3.87
C LEU A 200 8.38 -13.75 4.57
N ASN A 201 9.07 -14.29 5.59
CA ASN A 201 8.51 -15.37 6.42
C ASN A 201 7.26 -14.91 7.17
N LEU A 202 7.29 -13.73 7.80
CA LEU A 202 6.11 -13.16 8.45
C LEU A 202 4.93 -13.03 7.48
N MET A 203 5.16 -12.51 6.27
CA MET A 203 4.08 -12.35 5.28
C MET A 203 3.52 -13.69 4.82
N ARG A 204 4.37 -14.73 4.71
CA ARG A 204 3.94 -16.10 4.41
C ARG A 204 3.12 -16.70 5.55
N ASP A 205 3.56 -16.54 6.79
CA ASP A 205 2.86 -17.08 7.96
C ASP A 205 1.50 -16.40 8.19
N LEU A 206 1.28 -15.21 7.63
CA LEU A 206 0.00 -14.49 7.65
C LEU A 206 -0.95 -14.87 6.50
N GLN A 207 -0.45 -15.60 5.50
CA GLN A 207 -1.25 -16.07 4.36
C GLN A 207 -2.09 -17.31 4.72
N ASP A 208 -1.66 -18.07 5.72
CA ASP A 208 -2.31 -19.27 6.27
C ASP A 208 -3.30 -18.94 7.40
#